data_AF-M2Z036-F1
#
_entry.id   AF-M2Z036-F1
#
_cell.length_a   1.000
_cell.length_b   1.000
_cell.length_c   1.000
_cell.angle_alpha   90.00
_cell.angle_beta   90.00
_cell.angle_gamma   90.00
#
_symmetry.space_group_name_H-M   'P 1'
#
loop_
_entity.id
_entity.type
_entity.pdbx_description
1 polymer ?
#
loop_
_entity_poly.entity_id
_entity_poly.type
_entity_poly.pdbx_seq_one_letter_code
_entity_poly.pdbx_strand_id
1 'polypeptide(L)'
;MVTDACGADEADEAELLDLAFLRLVWRSTYESGHALLDTQHRNLFEHANNLLIAVIGERPTDEVAPQIEALVADLLDHFRDEEALFRSIGYSGADEHAQTHQGLIDRARELVANFTSGELALGDLFNFLAYDVVAKHMLSEDRKFFGQVQAIRDTAG
;
A
#
# COMPACT_ATOMS: atom_id res chain seq x y z
N MET A 1 -28.51 -20.43 -47.66
CA MET A 1 -27.08 -20.16 -47.37
C MET A 1 -27.06 -18.87 -46.55
N VAL A 2 -26.86 -18.98 -45.23
CA VAL A 2 -25.63 -18.53 -44.49
C VAL A 2 -25.27 -17.09 -44.88
N THR A 3 -25.26 -16.09 -44.00
CA THR A 3 -24.62 -16.06 -42.67
C THR A 3 -25.29 -15.08 -41.71
N ASP A 4 -25.49 -15.58 -40.48
CA ASP A 4 -25.48 -14.84 -39.23
C ASP A 4 -24.06 -14.29 -38.94
N ALA A 5 -24.00 -13.14 -38.25
CA ALA A 5 -22.93 -12.67 -37.35
C ALA A 5 -22.79 -11.14 -37.38
N CYS A 6 -23.33 -10.48 -36.36
CA CYS A 6 -22.60 -9.44 -35.64
C CYS A 6 -23.22 -9.31 -34.24
N GLY A 7 -22.69 -10.10 -33.32
CA GLY A 7 -23.06 -10.10 -31.92
C GLY A 7 -21.82 -10.44 -31.12
N ALA A 8 -20.87 -9.51 -31.08
CA ALA A 8 -19.69 -9.59 -30.23
C ALA A 8 -19.11 -8.18 -30.07
N ASP A 9 -19.73 -7.35 -29.23
CA ASP A 9 -19.03 -6.19 -28.64
C ASP A 9 -19.67 -5.62 -27.36
N GLU A 10 -20.55 -6.35 -26.67
CA GLU A 10 -21.19 -5.86 -25.43
C GLU A 10 -20.75 -6.63 -24.17
N ALA A 11 -19.87 -7.63 -24.30
CA ALA A 11 -19.48 -8.51 -23.20
C ALA A 11 -18.19 -8.09 -22.46
N ASP A 12 -17.45 -7.09 -22.93
CA ASP A 12 -16.10 -6.76 -22.41
C ASP A 12 -16.07 -5.47 -21.56
N GLU A 13 -16.99 -4.52 -21.77
CA GLU A 13 -17.05 -3.28 -20.97
C GLU A 13 -17.64 -3.48 -19.57
N ALA A 14 -18.44 -4.54 -19.36
CA ALA A 14 -19.09 -4.84 -18.09
C ALA A 14 -18.17 -5.53 -17.07
N GLU A 15 -17.09 -6.20 -17.51
CA GLU A 15 -16.05 -6.77 -16.64
C GLU A 15 -14.98 -5.74 -16.22
N LEU A 16 -14.87 -4.63 -16.95
CA LEU A 16 -13.97 -3.50 -16.66
C LEU A 16 -14.49 -2.54 -15.57
N LEU A 17 -15.80 -2.60 -15.27
CA LEU A 17 -16.41 -2.02 -14.07
C LEU A 17 -16.15 -3.01 -12.91
N ASP A 18 -15.25 -2.82 -11.94
CA ASP A 18 -14.77 -1.57 -11.36
C ASP A 18 -13.42 -1.80 -10.62
N LEU A 19 -12.44 -2.45 -11.26
CA LEU A 19 -11.06 -2.51 -10.72
C LEU A 19 -10.48 -1.11 -10.49
N ALA A 20 -10.97 -0.12 -11.25
CA ALA A 20 -10.65 1.28 -11.07
C ALA A 20 -11.00 1.80 -9.67
N PHE A 21 -12.10 1.33 -9.06
CA PHE A 21 -12.50 1.72 -7.71
C PHE A 21 -11.54 1.19 -6.63
N LEU A 22 -10.98 0.00 -6.83
CA LEU A 22 -10.04 -0.63 -5.87
C LEU A 22 -8.59 -0.16 -6.07
N ARG A 23 -8.32 0.59 -7.13
CA ARG A 23 -6.98 1.08 -7.43
C ARG A 23 -6.59 2.23 -6.50
N LEU A 24 -5.48 2.04 -5.79
CA LEU A 24 -4.83 3.07 -4.99
C LEU A 24 -4.02 4.00 -5.90
N VAL A 25 -4.30 5.30 -5.85
CA VAL A 25 -3.68 6.28 -6.76
C VAL A 25 -2.74 7.19 -5.98
N TRP A 26 -1.45 7.09 -6.27
CA TRP A 26 -0.45 8.03 -5.75
C TRP A 26 -0.67 9.44 -6.31
N ARG A 27 -0.45 10.45 -5.47
CA ARG A 27 -0.50 11.87 -5.85
C ARG A 27 0.70 12.59 -5.25
N SER A 28 1.28 13.55 -5.98
CA SER A 28 2.40 14.36 -5.46
C SER A 28 2.05 15.14 -4.18
N THR A 29 0.77 15.40 -3.91
CA THR A 29 0.30 15.99 -2.65
C THR A 29 0.55 15.12 -1.40
N TYR A 30 0.92 13.85 -1.61
CA TYR A 30 1.26 12.91 -0.54
C TYR A 30 2.75 12.93 -0.18
N GLU A 31 3.57 13.66 -0.95
CA GLU A 31 5.02 13.75 -0.71
C GLU A 31 5.33 14.41 0.64
N SER A 32 6.17 13.74 1.42
CA SER A 32 6.78 14.19 2.67
C SER A 32 7.84 15.26 2.43
N GLY A 33 8.46 15.26 1.24
CA GLY A 33 9.63 16.07 0.92
C GLY A 33 10.95 15.39 1.26
N HIS A 34 10.92 14.16 1.81
CA HIS A 34 12.08 13.28 1.99
C HIS A 34 12.11 12.22 0.88
N ALA A 35 13.03 12.37 -0.08
CA ALA A 35 13.04 11.60 -1.33
C ALA A 35 13.03 10.06 -1.15
N LEU A 36 13.70 9.54 -0.12
CA LEU A 36 13.68 8.11 0.18
C LEU A 36 12.28 7.64 0.61
N LEU A 37 11.62 8.36 1.53
CA LEU A 37 10.31 7.98 2.04
C LEU A 37 9.25 8.11 0.95
N ASP A 38 9.32 9.18 0.16
CA ASP A 38 8.41 9.38 -0.98
C ASP A 38 8.56 8.27 -2.04
N THR A 39 9.76 7.71 -2.20
CA THR A 39 10.00 6.58 -3.10
C THR A 39 9.43 5.29 -2.51
N GLN A 40 9.63 5.04 -1.22
CA GLN A 40 9.07 3.89 -0.50
C GLN A 40 7.54 3.91 -0.52
N HIS A 41 6.91 5.05 -0.25
CA HIS A 41 5.45 5.21 -0.35
C HIS A 41 4.94 4.88 -1.76
N ARG A 42 5.60 5.36 -2.81
CA ARG A 42 5.20 5.01 -4.19
C ARG A 42 5.30 3.51 -4.46
N ASN A 43 6.39 2.87 -4.04
CA ASN A 43 6.57 1.43 -4.20
C ASN A 43 5.48 0.65 -3.45
N LEU A 44 5.13 1.06 -2.23
CA LEU A 44 4.04 0.46 -1.46
C LEU A 44 2.69 0.57 -2.18
N PHE A 45 2.38 1.71 -2.79
CA PHE A 45 1.19 1.87 -3.63
C PHE A 45 1.21 0.93 -4.84
N GLU A 46 2.35 0.79 -5.52
CA GLU A 46 2.49 -0.10 -6.67
C GLU A 46 2.33 -1.58 -6.27
N HIS A 47 3.01 -2.03 -5.22
CA HIS A 47 2.88 -3.40 -4.71
C HIS A 47 1.48 -3.71 -4.19
N ALA A 48 0.84 -2.77 -3.48
CA ALA A 48 -0.54 -2.93 -3.03
C ALA A 48 -1.51 -3.10 -4.21
N ASN A 49 -1.35 -2.30 -5.27
CA ASN A 49 -2.18 -2.44 -6.48
C ASN A 49 -1.95 -3.76 -7.20
N ASN A 50 -0.69 -4.18 -7.37
CA ASN A 50 -0.38 -5.45 -8.02
C ASN A 50 -0.97 -6.63 -7.26
N LEU A 51 -0.87 -6.61 -5.93
CA LEU A 51 -1.46 -7.62 -5.05
C LEU A 51 -2.98 -7.66 -5.16
N LEU A 52 -3.65 -6.50 -5.14
CA LEU A 52 -5.11 -6.43 -5.32
C LEU A 52 -5.52 -7.02 -6.67
N ILE A 53 -4.82 -6.68 -7.76
CA ILE A 53 -5.09 -7.24 -9.09
C ILE A 53 -4.93 -8.76 -9.09
N ALA A 54 -3.86 -9.28 -8.48
CA ALA A 54 -3.60 -10.72 -8.45
C ALA A 54 -4.66 -11.49 -7.64
N VAL A 55 -5.10 -10.94 -6.50
CA VAL A 55 -6.13 -11.56 -5.67
C VAL A 55 -7.51 -11.49 -6.34
N ILE A 56 -7.87 -10.36 -6.97
CA ILE A 56 -9.14 -10.22 -7.68
C ILE A 56 -9.19 -11.10 -8.92
N GLY A 57 -8.07 -11.22 -9.64
CA GLY A 57 -7.94 -12.12 -10.78
C GLY A 57 -7.82 -13.60 -10.39
N GLU A 58 -8.06 -13.94 -9.12
CA GLU A 58 -8.00 -15.30 -8.56
C GLU A 58 -6.72 -16.04 -8.97
N ARG A 59 -5.58 -15.32 -8.96
CA ARG A 59 -4.30 -15.91 -9.35
C ARG A 59 -3.90 -17.01 -8.37
N PRO A 60 -3.19 -18.05 -8.84
CA PRO A 60 -2.71 -19.14 -7.99
C PRO A 60 -1.92 -18.66 -6.77
N THR A 61 -2.04 -19.37 -5.65
CA THR A 61 -1.41 -19.00 -4.37
C THR A 61 0.10 -18.84 -4.47
N ASP A 62 0.77 -19.65 -5.28
CA ASP A 62 2.21 -19.59 -5.53
C ASP A 62 2.64 -18.36 -6.34
N GLU A 63 1.74 -17.73 -7.07
CA GLU A 63 1.97 -16.44 -7.73
C GLU A 63 1.69 -15.23 -6.82
N VAL A 64 0.72 -15.35 -5.91
CA VAL A 64 0.30 -14.27 -5.01
C VAL A 64 1.18 -14.19 -3.75
N ALA A 65 1.60 -15.33 -3.19
CA ALA A 65 2.42 -15.37 -1.98
C ALA A 65 3.69 -14.50 -2.07
N PRO A 66 4.48 -14.55 -3.16
CA PRO A 66 5.67 -13.70 -3.29
C PRO A 66 5.34 -12.20 -3.32
N GLN A 67 4.15 -11.81 -3.80
CA GLN A 67 3.72 -10.40 -3.81
C GLN A 67 3.37 -9.90 -2.41
N ILE A 68 2.74 -10.75 -1.59
CA ILE A 68 2.49 -10.45 -0.18
C ILE A 68 3.83 -10.33 0.56
N GLU A 69 4.76 -11.26 0.36
CA GLU A 69 6.09 -11.21 0.97
C GLU A 69 6.85 -9.94 0.58
N ALA A 70 6.82 -9.55 -0.69
CA ALA A 70 7.45 -8.31 -1.18
C ALA A 70 6.84 -7.06 -0.54
N LEU A 71 5.50 -6.98 -0.46
CA LEU A 71 4.82 -5.87 0.20
C LEU A 71 5.18 -5.78 1.69
N VAL A 72 5.21 -6.92 2.40
CA VAL A 72 5.57 -6.96 3.82
C VAL A 72 7.02 -6.55 4.04
N ALA A 73 7.94 -6.99 3.18
CA ALA A 73 9.33 -6.57 3.22
C ALA A 73 9.47 -5.05 3.03
N ASP A 74 8.77 -4.48 2.04
CA ASP A 74 8.78 -3.03 1.80
C ASP A 74 8.20 -2.23 2.96
N LEU A 75 7.14 -2.71 3.62
CA LEU A 75 6.59 -2.08 4.81
C LEU A 75 7.62 -2.05 5.96
N LEU A 76 8.31 -3.17 6.18
CA LEU A 76 9.33 -3.26 7.23
C LEU A 76 10.53 -2.34 6.95
N ASP A 77 10.98 -2.27 5.70
CA ASP A 77 12.07 -1.39 5.30
C ASP A 77 11.65 0.09 5.43
N HIS A 78 10.43 0.43 5.02
CA HIS A 78 9.87 1.77 5.17
C HIS A 78 9.83 2.21 6.64
N PHE A 79 9.23 1.39 7.52
CA PHE A 79 9.12 1.71 8.94
C PHE A 79 10.49 1.88 9.61
N ARG A 80 11.46 1.01 9.26
CA ARG A 80 12.83 1.11 9.78
C ARG A 80 13.46 2.45 9.40
N ASP A 81 13.37 2.83 8.13
CA ASP A 81 14.04 4.02 7.61
C ASP A 81 13.37 5.30 8.13
N GLU A 82 12.05 5.29 8.27
CA GLU A 82 11.29 6.39 8.87
C GLU A 82 11.59 6.55 10.37
N GLU A 83 11.63 5.47 11.14
CA GLU A 83 12.03 5.54 12.54
C GLU A 83 13.46 6.03 12.72
N ALA A 84 14.37 5.65 11.82
CA ALA A 84 15.73 6.19 11.81
C ALA A 84 15.73 7.70 11.54
N LEU A 85 14.90 8.16 10.60
CA LEU A 85 14.70 9.59 10.34
C LEU A 85 14.19 10.30 11.60
N PHE A 86 13.14 9.78 12.25
CA PHE A 86 12.57 10.38 13.45
C PHE A 86 13.59 10.56 14.58
N ARG A 87 14.44 9.55 14.80
CA ARG A 87 15.53 9.64 15.78
C ARG A 87 16.56 10.70 15.39
N SER A 88 16.88 10.80 14.10
CA SER A 88 17.87 11.77 13.60
C SER A 88 17.39 13.22 13.71
N ILE A 89 16.09 13.47 13.54
CA ILE A 89 15.51 14.81 13.58
C ILE A 89 14.91 15.18 14.96
N GLY A 90 14.92 14.24 15.91
CA GLY A 90 14.36 14.44 17.25
C GLY A 90 12.84 14.61 17.24
N TYR A 91 12.12 13.88 16.39
CA TYR A 91 10.66 13.95 16.32
C TYR A 91 10.04 13.47 17.63
N SER A 92 9.26 14.32 18.30
CA SER A 92 8.70 14.01 19.63
C SER A 92 7.65 12.90 19.61
N GLY A 93 7.06 12.60 18.45
CA GLY A 93 6.07 11.53 18.27
C GLY A 93 6.68 10.17 17.91
N ALA A 94 8.01 10.03 17.92
CA ALA A 94 8.69 8.82 17.42
C ALA A 94 8.21 7.52 18.09
N ASP A 95 8.07 7.52 19.42
CA ASP A 95 7.69 6.32 20.18
C ASP A 95 6.23 5.91 19.92
N GLU A 96 5.32 6.88 19.79
CA GLU A 96 3.90 6.62 19.46
C GLU A 96 3.77 6.12 18.01
N HIS A 97 4.57 6.67 17.10
CA HIS A 97 4.59 6.24 15.71
C HIS A 97 5.14 4.81 15.56
N ALA A 98 6.22 4.46 16.26
CA ALA A 98 6.76 3.09 16.27
C ALA A 98 5.75 2.06 16.81
N GLN A 99 4.89 2.45 17.76
CA GLN A 99 3.79 1.58 18.21
C GLN A 99 2.74 1.36 17.12
N THR A 100 2.46 2.39 16.32
CA THR A 100 1.58 2.27 15.15
C THR A 100 2.17 1.32 14.12
N HIS A 101 3.47 1.42 13.82
CA HIS A 101 4.18 0.47 12.97
C HIS A 101 4.07 -0.97 13.49
N GLN A 102 4.31 -1.18 14.78
CA GLN A 102 4.20 -2.52 15.36
C GLN A 102 2.81 -3.12 15.16
N GLY A 103 1.74 -2.33 15.32
CA GLY A 103 0.37 -2.76 15.05
C GLY A 103 0.14 -3.14 13.58
N LEU A 104 0.69 -2.38 12.63
CA LEU A 104 0.62 -2.70 11.19
C LEU A 104 1.40 -3.97 10.84
N ILE A 105 2.57 -4.18 11.45
CA ILE A 105 3.37 -5.40 11.28
C ILE A 105 2.60 -6.62 11.77
N ASP A 106 1.97 -6.53 12.94
CA ASP A 106 1.20 -7.64 13.49
C ASP A 106 -0.01 -7.96 12.62
N ARG A 107 -0.70 -6.94 12.11
CA ARG A 107 -1.79 -7.11 11.14
C ARG A 107 -1.32 -7.71 9.81
N ALA A 108 -0.14 -7.33 9.33
CA ALA A 108 0.45 -7.91 8.12
C ALA A 108 0.74 -9.41 8.30
N ARG A 109 1.22 -9.82 9.47
CA ARG A 109 1.45 -11.24 9.80
C ARG A 109 0.16 -12.04 9.82
N GLU A 110 -0.91 -11.49 10.40
CA GLU A 110 -2.24 -12.12 10.36
C GLU A 110 -2.73 -12.30 8.92
N LEU A 111 -2.52 -11.30 8.06
CA LEU A 111 -2.92 -11.36 6.66
C LEU A 111 -2.16 -12.46 5.90
N VAL A 112 -0.85 -12.57 6.10
CA VAL A 112 -0.03 -13.66 5.55
C VAL A 112 -0.55 -15.02 6.02
N ALA A 113 -0.83 -15.17 7.31
CA ALA A 113 -1.33 -16.42 7.87
C ALA A 113 -2.69 -16.81 7.25
N ASN A 114 -3.65 -15.89 7.21
CA ASN A 114 -4.96 -16.12 6.61
C ASN A 114 -4.88 -16.42 5.12
N PHE A 115 -3.92 -15.81 4.41
CA PHE A 115 -3.69 -16.13 3.00
C PHE A 115 -3.22 -17.57 2.83
N THR A 116 -2.24 -17.99 3.62
CA THR A 116 -1.70 -19.36 3.55
C THR A 116 -2.70 -20.44 3.97
N SER A 117 -3.68 -20.11 4.82
CA SER A 117 -4.78 -21.02 5.18
C SER A 117 -5.94 -21.02 4.17
N GLY A 118 -5.93 -20.12 3.17
CA GLY A 118 -7.03 -19.96 2.22
C GLY A 118 -8.25 -19.23 2.81
N GLU A 119 -8.07 -18.55 3.94
CA GLU A 119 -9.13 -17.85 4.67
C GLU A 119 -9.11 -16.32 4.45
N LEU A 120 -8.17 -15.82 3.63
CA LEU A 120 -8.07 -14.38 3.36
C LEU A 120 -9.25 -13.89 2.51
N ALA A 121 -10.12 -13.09 3.11
CA ALA A 121 -11.15 -12.36 2.38
C ALA A 121 -10.54 -11.15 1.65
N LEU A 122 -10.98 -10.90 0.40
CA LEU A 122 -10.58 -9.73 -0.38
C LEU A 122 -10.87 -8.41 0.35
N GLY A 123 -11.98 -8.34 1.08
CA GLY A 123 -12.34 -7.17 1.88
C GLY A 123 -11.35 -6.87 3.00
N ASP A 124 -10.81 -7.90 3.66
CA ASP A 124 -9.81 -7.74 4.72
C ASP A 124 -8.48 -7.24 4.16
N LEU A 125 -8.06 -7.78 3.01
CA LEU A 125 -6.89 -7.32 2.28
C LEU A 125 -7.05 -5.86 1.85
N PHE A 126 -8.17 -5.52 1.23
CA PHE A 126 -8.43 -4.14 0.81
C PHE A 126 -8.47 -3.18 1.99
N ASN A 127 -9.13 -3.55 3.10
CA ASN A 127 -9.15 -2.73 4.31
C ASN A 127 -7.73 -2.50 4.86
N PHE A 128 -6.91 -3.54 4.94
CA PHE A 128 -5.53 -3.40 5.40
C PHE A 128 -4.73 -2.44 4.50
N LEU A 129 -4.78 -2.62 3.18
CA LEU A 129 -4.00 -1.80 2.25
C LEU A 129 -4.52 -0.37 2.15
N ALA A 130 -5.80 -0.20 1.83
CA ALA A 130 -6.39 1.10 1.54
C ALA A 130 -6.61 1.93 2.80
N TYR A 131 -7.09 1.30 3.88
CA TYR A 131 -7.43 2.01 5.09
C TYR A 131 -6.28 2.03 6.10
N ASP A 132 -5.79 0.88 6.57
CA ASP A 132 -4.79 0.86 7.65
C ASP A 132 -3.44 1.43 7.21
N VAL A 133 -2.93 0.96 6.08
CA VAL A 133 -1.61 1.33 5.55
C VAL A 133 -1.64 2.69 4.86
N VAL A 134 -2.53 2.90 3.89
CA VAL A 134 -2.57 4.17 3.14
C VAL A 134 -3.29 5.29 3.89
N ALA A 135 -4.61 5.16 4.11
CA ALA A 135 -5.39 6.30 4.59
C ALA A 135 -5.04 6.71 6.03
N LYS A 136 -4.92 5.72 6.93
CA LYS A 136 -4.71 5.95 8.36
C LYS A 136 -3.25 6.19 8.69
N HIS A 137 -2.32 5.43 8.12
CA HIS A 137 -0.90 5.62 8.41
C HIS A 137 -0.27 6.66 7.48
N MET A 138 -0.03 6.36 6.20
CA MET A 138 0.69 7.28 5.29
C MET A 138 0.02 8.66 5.14
N LEU A 139 -1.31 8.69 4.99
CA LEU A 139 -2.03 9.93 4.72
C LEU A 139 -2.50 10.67 5.98
N SER A 140 -2.24 10.14 7.18
CA SER A 140 -2.61 10.80 8.44
C SER A 140 -1.45 10.82 9.44
N GLU A 141 -0.94 9.66 9.86
CA GLU A 141 0.15 9.58 10.83
C GLU A 141 1.47 10.17 10.30
N ASP A 142 1.91 9.80 9.10
CA ASP A 142 3.19 10.29 8.54
C ASP A 142 3.14 11.80 8.29
N ARG A 143 1.98 12.31 7.90
CA ARG A 143 1.81 13.75 7.67
C ARG A 143 2.14 14.60 8.89
N LYS A 144 2.12 14.04 10.10
CA LYS A 144 2.42 14.75 11.35
C LYS A 144 3.88 15.23 11.43
N PHE A 145 4.83 14.59 10.76
CA PHE A 145 6.24 15.01 10.80
C PHE A 145 6.70 15.81 9.57
N PHE A 146 5.89 15.88 8.49
CA PHE A 146 6.29 16.51 7.23
C PHE A 146 6.75 17.96 7.40
N GLY A 147 6.10 18.72 8.29
CA GLY A 147 6.50 20.11 8.58
C GLY A 147 7.92 20.23 9.15
N GLN A 148 8.38 19.25 9.94
CA GLN A 148 9.74 19.26 10.47
C GLN A 148 10.77 18.90 9.40
N VAL A 149 10.46 17.95 8.51
CA VAL A 149 11.33 17.59 7.37
C VAL A 149 11.54 18.79 6.46
N GLN A 150 10.47 19.53 6.14
CA GLN A 150 10.56 20.74 5.32
C GLN A 150 11.41 21.82 6.00
N ALA A 151 11.18 22.08 7.28
CA ALA A 151 11.95 23.08 8.03
C ALA A 151 13.46 22.76 8.08
N ILE A 152 13.82 21.49 8.25
CA ILE A 152 15.22 21.04 8.24
C ILE A 152 15.85 21.24 6.87
N ARG A 153 15.14 20.87 5.80
CA ARG A 153 15.61 21.03 4.42
C ARG A 153 15.86 22.50 4.08
N ASP A 154 14.94 23.38 4.47
CA ASP A 154 15.02 24.82 4.17
C ASP A 154 16.11 25.53 5.00
N THR A 155 16.51 24.96 6.15
CA THR A 155 17.61 25.48 6.98
C THR A 155 18.99 24.97 6.52
N ALA A 156 19.02 23.84 5.81
CA ALA A 156 20.24 23.22 5.30
C ALA A 156 20.64 23.68 3.88
N GLY A 157 19.77 24.43 3.19
CA GLY A 157 20.03 25.06 1.89
C GLY A 157 20.50 26.50 2.02
#